data_AF-A0A2G9Y7Y2-F1
#
_entry.id   AF-A0A2G9Y7Y2-F1
#
_cell.length_a   1.000
_cell.length_b   1.000
_cell.length_c   1.000
_cell.angle_alpha   90.00
_cell.angle_beta   90.00
_cell.angle_gamma   90.00
#
_symmetry.space_group_name_H-M   'P 1'
#
loop_
_entity.id
_entity.type
_entity.pdbx_description
1 polymer ?
#
loop_
_entity_poly.entity_id
_entity_poly.type
_entity_poly.pdbx_seq_one_letter_code
_entity_poly.pdbx_strand_id
1 'polypeptide(L)'
;MFKFSDTIVQQVWEKGYIVNGYDPAYTRKDQCGAWIKRLDYGDRKSQYGWEIDHITPESNGGGDELSNLRPLQWQNNASKQEGKLTCPVRSK
;
A
#
# COMPACT_ATOMS: atom_id res chain seq x y z
N MET A 1 -9.93 10.82 -11.17
CA MET A 1 -9.15 9.90 -12.03
C MET A 1 -8.03 9.35 -11.18
N PHE A 2 -7.91 8.03 -11.05
CA PHE A 2 -6.84 7.42 -10.25
C PHE A 2 -5.49 7.59 -10.99
N LYS A 3 -4.40 7.87 -10.26
CA LYS A 3 -3.05 8.11 -10.83
C LYS A 3 -2.52 6.91 -11.60
N PHE A 4 -2.92 5.69 -11.22
CA PHE A 4 -2.43 4.43 -11.78
C PHE A 4 -3.56 3.65 -12.47
N SER A 5 -3.21 2.89 -13.51
CA SER A 5 -4.15 1.97 -14.18
C SER A 5 -4.48 0.76 -13.32
N ASP A 6 -5.61 0.10 -13.59
CA ASP A 6 -6.04 -1.09 -12.83
C ASP A 6 -5.00 -2.22 -12.86
N THR A 7 -4.26 -2.37 -13.97
CA THR A 7 -3.15 -3.32 -14.08
C THR A 7 -2.04 -3.01 -13.07
N ILE A 8 -1.64 -1.74 -12.93
CA ILE A 8 -0.62 -1.34 -11.97
C ILE A 8 -1.14 -1.50 -10.54
N VAL A 9 -2.40 -1.14 -10.28
CA VAL A 9 -3.03 -1.37 -8.97
C VAL A 9 -2.99 -2.84 -8.59
N GLN A 10 -3.30 -3.73 -9.53
CA GLN A 10 -3.25 -5.17 -9.29
C GLN A 10 -1.82 -5.66 -9.05
N GLN A 11 -0.84 -5.23 -9.86
CA GLN A 11 0.56 -5.61 -9.69
C GLN A 11 1.14 -5.11 -8.36
N VAL A 12 0.75 -3.92 -7.90
CA VAL A 12 1.17 -3.40 -6.59
C VAL A 12 0.46 -4.14 -5.46
N TRP A 13 -0.83 -4.42 -5.57
CA TRP A 13 -1.58 -5.24 -4.60
C TRP A 13 -0.89 -6.59 -4.36
N GLU A 14 -0.42 -7.23 -5.43
CA GLU A 14 0.24 -8.53 -5.38
C GLU A 14 1.57 -8.55 -4.60
N LYS A 15 2.12 -7.38 -4.26
CA LYS A 15 3.31 -7.25 -3.40
C LYS A 15 2.99 -7.27 -1.91
N GLY A 16 1.72 -7.11 -1.53
CA GLY A 16 1.31 -7.19 -0.12
C GLY A 16 1.55 -8.60 0.43
N TYR A 17 1.87 -8.68 1.72
CA TYR A 17 2.13 -9.96 2.38
C TYR A 17 0.86 -10.81 2.43
N ILE A 18 0.99 -12.06 1.95
CA ILE A 18 -0.03 -13.09 2.07
C ILE A 18 -0.10 -13.53 3.53
N VAL A 19 -1.31 -13.70 4.05
CA VAL A 19 -1.54 -14.14 5.43
C VAL A 19 -2.24 -15.49 5.42
N ASN A 20 -1.67 -16.46 6.13
CA ASN A 20 -2.26 -17.80 6.23
C ASN A 20 -3.67 -17.72 6.82
N GLY A 21 -4.60 -18.50 6.27
CA GLY A 21 -6.01 -18.51 6.67
C GLY A 21 -6.88 -17.40 6.05
N TYR A 22 -6.32 -16.53 5.19
CA TYR A 22 -7.05 -15.50 4.47
C TYR A 22 -6.86 -15.64 2.97
N ASP A 23 -7.88 -15.30 2.19
CA ASP A 23 -7.79 -15.31 0.73
C ASP A 23 -6.92 -14.12 0.24
N PRO A 24 -5.77 -14.38 -0.41
CA PRO A 24 -4.85 -13.34 -0.88
C PRO A 24 -5.42 -12.49 -2.03
N ALA A 25 -6.52 -12.90 -2.66
CA ALA A 25 -7.25 -12.09 -3.63
C ALA A 25 -7.94 -10.89 -2.96
N TYR A 26 -8.33 -11.02 -1.68
CA TYR A 26 -9.12 -10.02 -0.98
C TYR A 26 -8.38 -9.35 0.17
N THR A 27 -7.51 -10.07 0.86
CA THR A 27 -6.89 -9.59 2.11
C THR A 27 -5.40 -9.86 2.11
N ARG A 28 -4.63 -8.82 2.43
CA ARG A 28 -3.17 -8.87 2.58
C ARG A 28 -2.73 -7.97 3.73
N LYS A 29 -1.44 -8.01 4.06
CA LYS A 29 -0.80 -7.00 4.92
C LYS A 29 0.17 -6.13 4.13
N ASP A 30 0.27 -4.86 4.52
CA ASP A 30 1.30 -3.98 4.01
C ASP A 30 2.67 -4.26 4.66
N GLN A 31 3.70 -3.50 4.28
CA GLN A 31 5.06 -3.63 4.84
C GLN A 31 5.13 -3.36 6.36
N CYS A 32 4.18 -2.61 6.91
CA CYS A 32 4.05 -2.34 8.35
C CYS A 32 3.30 -3.46 9.09
N GLY A 33 2.79 -4.46 8.38
CA GLY A 33 1.93 -5.51 8.92
C GLY A 33 0.49 -5.05 9.16
N ALA A 34 0.08 -3.88 8.66
CA ALA A 34 -1.31 -3.44 8.72
C ALA A 34 -2.16 -4.21 7.71
N TRP A 35 -3.40 -4.52 8.07
CA TRP A 35 -4.34 -5.17 7.18
C TRP A 35 -4.80 -4.22 6.07
N ILE A 36 -4.82 -4.73 4.83
CA ILE A 36 -5.32 -4.04 3.66
C ILE A 36 -6.30 -4.94 2.90
N LYS A 37 -7.36 -4.36 2.34
CA LYS A 37 -8.36 -5.10 1.55
C LYS A 37 -8.37 -4.64 0.10
N ARG A 38 -8.41 -5.59 -0.83
CA ARG A 38 -8.33 -5.30 -2.28
C ARG A 38 -9.38 -4.31 -2.75
N LEU A 39 -10.59 -4.41 -2.22
CA LEU A 39 -11.75 -3.58 -2.58
C LEU A 39 -11.69 -2.16 -1.98
N ASP A 40 -10.85 -1.95 -0.96
CA ASP A 40 -10.74 -0.68 -0.24
C ASP A 40 -9.59 0.19 -0.80
N TYR A 41 -9.19 -0.07 -2.05
CA TYR A 41 -8.16 0.72 -2.73
C TYR A 41 -8.61 2.18 -2.88
N GLY A 42 -7.82 3.10 -2.34
CA GLY A 42 -8.11 4.54 -2.32
C GLY A 42 -9.15 4.98 -1.29
N ASP A 43 -9.72 4.07 -0.49
CA ASP A 43 -10.73 4.41 0.50
C ASP A 43 -10.12 4.74 1.87
N ARG A 44 -9.87 6.04 2.10
CA ARG A 44 -9.40 6.54 3.40
C ARG A 44 -10.45 6.52 4.52
N LYS A 45 -11.70 6.12 4.25
CA LYS A 45 -12.73 5.94 5.28
C LYS A 45 -12.74 4.50 5.83
N SER A 46 -12.18 3.55 5.09
CA SER A 46 -12.02 2.18 5.57
C SER A 46 -10.82 2.03 6.50
N GLN A 47 -11.00 1.26 7.58
CA GLN A 47 -9.89 0.82 8.43
C GLN A 47 -8.84 -0.03 7.65
N TYR A 48 -9.25 -0.66 6.56
CA TYR A 48 -8.41 -1.51 5.70
C TYR A 48 -8.06 -0.85 4.36
N GLY A 49 -8.35 0.44 4.23
CA GLY A 49 -8.03 1.19 3.04
C GLY A 49 -6.54 1.24 2.78
N TRP A 50 -6.17 1.27 1.51
CA TRP A 50 -4.76 1.29 1.12
C TRP A 50 -4.55 2.07 -0.16
N GLU A 51 -3.32 2.50 -0.35
CA GLU A 51 -2.88 3.29 -1.48
C GLU A 51 -1.55 2.76 -2.02
N ILE A 52 -1.18 3.21 -3.21
CA ILE A 52 0.14 2.97 -3.78
C ILE A 52 1.10 4.01 -3.20
N ASP A 53 2.18 3.54 -2.60
CA ASP A 53 3.28 4.37 -2.06
C ASP A 53 4.57 4.18 -2.86
N HIS A 54 5.29 5.29 -3.07
CA HIS A 54 6.64 5.32 -3.64
C HIS A 54 7.70 5.03 -2.59
N ILE A 55 8.37 3.87 -2.63
CA ILE A 55 9.41 3.50 -1.68
C ILE A 55 10.46 4.61 -1.54
N THR A 56 11.03 5.03 -2.68
CA THR A 56 11.88 6.21 -2.83
C THR A 56 11.03 7.37 -3.32
N PRO A 57 10.97 8.51 -2.61
CA PRO A 57 10.20 9.67 -3.03
C PRO A 57 10.79 10.32 -4.28
N GLU A 58 9.95 11.06 -5.02
CA GLU A 58 10.36 11.81 -6.22
C GLU A 58 11.50 12.80 -5.94
N SER A 59 11.51 13.43 -4.76
CA SER A 59 12.59 14.34 -4.33
C SER A 59 13.97 13.66 -4.25
N ASN A 60 14.00 12.33 -4.12
CA ASN A 60 15.20 11.52 -4.08
C ASN A 60 15.40 10.71 -5.37
N GLY A 61 14.71 11.09 -6.46
CA GLY A 61 14.83 10.47 -7.77
C GLY A 61 14.04 9.18 -7.97
N GLY A 62 13.09 8.84 -7.10
CA GLY A 62 12.18 7.71 -7.32
C GLY A 62 11.03 8.06 -8.26
N GLY A 63 10.61 7.12 -9.11
CA GLY A 63 9.52 7.33 -10.07
C GLY A 63 8.40 6.31 -9.91
N ASP A 64 7.51 6.28 -10.91
CA ASP A 64 6.35 5.39 -10.97
C ASP A 64 6.71 3.97 -11.47
N GLU A 65 8.00 3.63 -11.59
CA GLU A 65 8.44 2.28 -11.92
C GLU A 65 7.88 1.26 -10.92
N LEU A 66 7.37 0.13 -11.43
CA LEU A 66 6.72 -0.86 -10.58
C LEU A 66 7.62 -1.28 -9.41
N SER A 67 8.94 -1.40 -9.59
CA SER A 67 9.91 -1.74 -8.52
C SER A 67 9.91 -0.76 -7.34
N ASN A 68 9.59 0.51 -7.58
CA ASN A 68 9.52 1.56 -6.56
C ASN A 68 8.15 1.71 -5.92
N LEU A 69 7.14 0.96 -6.39
CA LEU A 69 5.79 1.02 -5.85
C LEU A 69 5.53 -0.12 -4.85
N ARG A 70 4.82 0.18 -3.76
CA ARG A 70 4.33 -0.80 -2.79
C ARG A 70 2.90 -0.50 -2.34
N PRO A 71 2.12 -1.51 -1.90
CA PRO A 71 0.84 -1.27 -1.27
C PRO A 71 1.10 -0.85 0.19
N LEU A 72 0.41 0.19 0.63
CA LEU A 72 0.56 0.70 1.99
C LEU A 72 -0.80 1.10 2.54
N GLN A 73 -1.08 0.75 3.80
CA GLN A 73 -2.31 1.19 4.47
C GLN A 73 -2.33 2.72 4.51
N TRP A 74 -3.50 3.34 4.28
CA TRP A 74 -3.57 4.77 3.98
C TRP A 74 -3.06 5.69 5.09
N GLN A 75 -3.20 5.31 6.36
CA GLN A 75 -2.65 6.07 7.50
C GLN A 75 -1.14 5.90 7.60
N ASN A 76 -0.61 4.70 7.34
CA ASN A 76 0.82 4.48 7.24
C ASN A 76 1.42 5.34 6.11
N ASN A 77 0.75 5.37 4.95
CA ASN A 77 1.12 6.24 3.83
C ASN A 77 1.07 7.72 4.19
N ALA A 78 -0.03 8.19 4.78
CA ALA A 78 -0.19 9.58 5.18
C ALA A 78 0.78 10.03 6.31
N SER A 79 1.26 9.10 7.13
CA SER A 79 2.22 9.39 8.20
C SER A 79 3.67 9.52 7.73
N LYS A 80 3.96 9.06 6.50
CA LYS A 80 5.29 9.06 5.92
C LYS A 80 5.78 10.49 5.66
N GLN A 81 7.05 10.76 5.97
CA GLN A 81 7.68 12.06 5.74
C GLN A 81 9.01 11.84 5.02
N GLU A 82 9.25 12.54 3.90
CA GLU A 82 10.53 12.51 3.14
C GLU A 82 11.05 11.09 2.83
N GLY A 83 10.17 10.16 2.48
CA GLY A 83 10.55 8.76 2.21
C GLY A 83 10.65 7.88 3.47
N LYS A 84 10.75 8.47 4.66
CA LYS A 84 10.82 7.75 5.93
C LYS A 84 9.45 7.19 6.31
N LEU A 85 9.32 5.87 6.22
CA LEU A 85 8.13 5.15 6.63
C LEU A 85 8.03 5.08 8.16
N THR A 86 6.99 5.69 8.72
CA THR A 86 6.51 5.41 10.07
C THR A 86 5.33 4.45 9.99
N CYS A 87 5.27 3.44 10.88
CA CYS A 87 4.23 2.41 10.88
C CYS A 87 3.30 2.57 12.10
N PRO A 88 2.43 3.61 12.14
CA PRO A 88 1.47 3.81 13.23
C PRO A 88 0.35 2.77 13.24
N VAL A 89 -0.07 2.26 12.07
CA VAL A 89 -1.04 1.18 11.96
C VAL A 89 -0.28 -0.13 11.77
N ARG A 90 -0.59 -1.10 12.62
CA ARG A 90 -0.07 -2.47 12.58
C ARG A 90 -1.20 -3.41 12.98
N SER A 91 -1.16 -4.65 12.50
CA SER A 91 -1.98 -5.70 13.11
C SER A 91 -1.43 -6.05 14.49
N LYS A 92 -2.32 -6.21 15.47
CA LYS A 92 -2.00 -6.88 16.74
C LYS A 92 -1.95 -8.39 16.53
#